data_AF-A0A8S3U6C5-F1
#
_entry.id   AF-A0A8S3U6C5-F1
#
_cell.length_a   1.000
_cell.length_b   1.000
_cell.length_c   1.000
_cell.angle_alpha   90.00
_cell.angle_beta   90.00
_cell.angle_gamma   90.00
#
_symmetry.space_group_name_H-M   'P 1'
#
loop_
_entity.id
_entity.type
_entity.pdbx_description
1 polymer ?
#
loop_
_entity_poly.entity_id
_entity_poly.type
_entity_poly.pdbx_seq_one_letter_code
_entity_poly.pdbx_strand_id
1 'polypeptide(L)'
;MSGSLSVVSFEGELNAIVQEYLEFVTFDKTLVSFQKECETKQKPITTQSIKSKSNQKLLAIQNELMQNFHKGKRDRFLKLWSENLAASVKDQDPVAKKLEFYVNIYFAVYPIKFARGQRDADRAMGDFKKYLETRGATLSQTTEFLPYYALPFVPNAKGHPSYKELFTDTWVKDLELRLEKFLTLTLKSTPQPKLFDLYRGNKVGDENEQSDVTEEEMIQEIHHSVQHLHVQEKEVMEENKAHIIRNESKQSTGKRETSRKTRRPTRTQRI
;
A
#
# COMPACT_ATOMS: atom_id res chain seq x y z
N MET A 1 -32.82 19.00 41.12
CA MET A 1 -33.09 19.75 39.88
C MET A 1 -31.75 20.21 39.30
N SER A 2 -31.24 19.51 38.28
CA SER A 2 -29.92 19.78 37.68
C SER A 2 -30.17 20.30 36.26
N GLY A 3 -30.49 21.58 36.16
CA GLY A 3 -30.98 22.21 34.94
C GLY A 3 -29.87 22.81 34.08
N SER A 4 -29.79 22.35 32.83
CA SER A 4 -29.59 23.20 31.64
C SER A 4 -28.29 24.01 31.52
N LEU A 5 -27.13 23.43 31.85
CA LEU A 5 -25.82 24.06 31.54
C LEU A 5 -25.18 23.56 30.23
N SER A 6 -25.85 22.74 29.41
CA SER A 6 -25.14 21.84 28.47
C SER A 6 -25.20 22.16 26.96
N VAL A 7 -26.04 23.08 26.47
CA VAL A 7 -26.16 23.32 25.00
C VAL A 7 -26.01 24.79 24.62
N VAL A 8 -26.55 25.72 25.43
CA VAL A 8 -26.58 27.15 25.11
C VAL A 8 -25.18 27.76 24.96
N SER A 9 -24.20 27.27 25.74
CA SER A 9 -22.83 27.79 25.72
C SER A 9 -22.03 27.43 24.46
N PHE A 10 -22.43 26.38 23.73
CA PHE A 10 -21.74 25.88 22.54
C PHE A 10 -22.60 25.99 21.27
N GLU A 11 -23.80 26.56 21.40
CA GLU A 11 -24.80 26.62 20.32
C GLU A 11 -24.23 27.30 19.06
N GLY A 12 -23.42 28.36 19.22
CA GLY A 12 -22.79 29.04 18.09
C GLY A 12 -21.74 28.22 17.34
N GLU A 13 -21.01 27.36 18.04
CA GLU A 13 -20.03 26.45 17.45
C GLU A 13 -20.73 25.28 16.74
N LEU A 14 -21.78 24.73 17.35
CA LEU A 14 -22.59 23.66 16.77
C LEU A 14 -23.25 24.11 15.47
N ASN A 15 -23.83 25.33 15.45
CA ASN A 15 -24.42 25.89 14.24
C ASN A 15 -23.38 26.10 13.14
N ALA A 16 -22.15 26.50 13.49
CA ALA A 16 -21.06 26.68 12.53
C ALA A 16 -20.60 25.34 11.92
N ILE A 17 -20.56 24.26 12.71
CA ILE A 17 -20.26 22.90 12.23
C ILE A 17 -21.34 22.40 11.25
N VAL A 18 -22.62 22.63 11.57
CA VAL A 18 -23.74 22.27 10.70
C VAL A 18 -23.70 23.08 9.41
N GLN A 19 -23.39 24.38 9.49
CA GLN A 19 -23.26 25.25 8.33
C GLN A 19 -22.17 24.74 7.37
N GLU A 20 -20.97 24.44 7.88
CA GLU A 20 -19.85 23.88 7.10
C GLU A 20 -20.26 22.58 6.39
N TYR A 21 -21.00 21.70 7.08
CA TYR A 21 -21.49 20.46 6.49
C TYR A 21 -22.48 20.69 5.34
N LEU A 22 -23.46 21.59 5.54
CA LEU A 22 -24.45 21.90 4.50
C LEU A 22 -23.80 22.54 3.27
N GLU A 23 -22.80 23.40 3.47
CA GLU A 23 -21.99 23.99 2.39
C GLU A 23 -21.17 22.91 1.66
N PHE A 24 -20.52 22.00 2.41
CA PHE A 24 -19.75 20.89 1.83
C PHE A 24 -20.59 19.94 0.98
N VAL A 25 -21.82 19.61 1.41
CA VAL A 25 -22.74 18.71 0.68
C VAL A 25 -23.56 19.46 -0.37
N THR A 26 -23.38 20.78 -0.54
CA THR A 26 -24.10 21.63 -1.51
C THR A 26 -25.63 21.64 -1.31
N PHE A 27 -26.08 21.61 -0.04
CA PHE A 27 -27.49 21.74 0.30
C PHE A 27 -27.93 23.20 0.34
N ASP A 28 -27.80 23.91 -0.77
CA ASP A 28 -27.95 25.38 -0.85
C ASP A 28 -29.30 25.88 -0.31
N LYS A 29 -30.41 25.22 -0.69
CA LYS A 29 -31.75 25.60 -0.22
C LYS A 29 -31.87 25.46 1.29
N THR A 30 -31.33 24.37 1.84
CA THR A 30 -31.35 24.09 3.29
C THR A 30 -30.44 25.05 4.04
N LEU A 31 -29.27 25.36 3.48
CA LEU A 31 -28.31 26.31 4.05
C LEU A 31 -28.94 27.70 4.21
N VAL A 32 -29.61 28.21 3.17
CA VAL A 32 -30.30 29.50 3.21
C VAL A 32 -31.43 29.52 4.25
N SER A 33 -32.24 28.46 4.28
CA SER A 33 -33.30 28.33 5.30
C SER A 33 -32.71 28.26 6.72
N PHE A 34 -31.65 27.50 6.91
CA PHE A 34 -30.96 27.33 8.19
C PHE A 34 -30.39 28.66 8.71
N GLN A 35 -29.67 29.41 7.87
CA GLN A 35 -29.12 30.71 8.23
C GLN A 35 -30.24 31.69 8.64
N LYS A 36 -31.33 31.74 7.87
CA LYS A 36 -32.49 32.60 8.17
C LYS A 36 -33.18 32.21 9.48
N GLU A 37 -33.28 30.92 9.78
CA GLU A 37 -33.83 30.44 11.05
C GLU A 37 -32.91 30.77 12.23
N CYS A 38 -31.59 30.63 12.08
CA CYS A 38 -30.60 31.04 13.08
C CYS A 38 -30.71 32.54 13.41
N GLU A 39 -30.82 33.39 12.41
CA GLU A 39 -31.02 34.84 12.57
C GLU A 39 -32.35 35.15 13.28
N THR A 40 -33.46 34.56 12.81
CA THR A 40 -34.79 34.81 13.36
C THR A 40 -34.90 34.37 14.83
N LYS A 41 -34.23 33.27 15.19
CA LYS A 41 -34.24 32.72 16.55
C LYS A 41 -33.13 33.29 17.45
N GLN A 42 -32.36 34.27 16.98
CA GLN A 42 -31.20 34.84 17.68
C GLN A 42 -30.17 33.79 18.12
N LYS A 43 -29.99 32.73 17.33
CA LYS A 43 -28.98 31.69 17.56
C LYS A 43 -27.73 32.04 16.77
N PRO A 44 -26.63 32.50 17.41
CA PRO A 44 -25.46 32.95 16.69
C PRO A 44 -24.83 31.80 15.89
N ILE A 45 -24.14 32.14 14.80
CA ILE A 45 -23.21 31.25 14.11
C ILE A 45 -21.82 31.84 14.35
N THR A 46 -20.98 31.14 15.11
CA THR A 46 -19.68 31.66 15.51
C THR A 46 -18.72 31.67 14.31
N THR A 47 -18.12 32.82 14.00
CA THR A 47 -17.15 33.00 12.90
C THR A 47 -15.72 32.57 13.27
N GLN A 48 -15.50 32.05 14.47
CA GLN A 48 -14.18 31.55 14.84
C GLN A 48 -13.82 30.40 13.91
N SER A 49 -12.70 30.57 13.21
CA SER A 49 -12.12 29.59 12.30
C SER A 49 -12.15 28.21 12.97
N ILE A 50 -13.07 27.36 12.52
CA ILE A 50 -13.08 25.94 12.84
C ILE A 50 -11.86 25.38 12.12
N LYS A 51 -10.67 25.53 12.72
CA LYS A 51 -9.47 24.86 12.24
C LYS A 51 -9.76 23.38 12.37
N SER A 52 -10.11 22.74 11.26
CA SER A 52 -10.36 21.31 11.25
C SER A 52 -9.13 20.61 11.84
N LYS A 53 -9.34 19.74 12.85
CA LYS A 53 -8.28 18.92 13.45
C LYS A 53 -7.60 18.08 12.35
N SER A 54 -8.34 17.78 11.27
CA SER A 54 -7.85 17.18 10.04
C SER A 54 -6.64 17.92 9.44
N ASN A 55 -6.66 19.26 9.38
CA ASN A 55 -5.53 20.03 8.82
C ASN A 55 -4.26 19.95 9.68
N GLN A 56 -4.39 19.89 11.02
CA GLN A 56 -3.23 19.70 11.90
C GLN A 56 -2.63 18.30 11.76
N LYS A 57 -3.48 17.27 11.65
CA LYS A 57 -3.04 15.89 11.40
C LYS A 57 -2.33 15.76 10.05
N LEU A 58 -2.87 16.38 9.00
CA LEU A 58 -2.27 16.37 7.66
C LEU A 58 -0.92 17.08 7.63
N LEU A 59 -0.80 18.23 8.29
CA LEU A 59 0.49 18.91 8.47
C LEU A 59 1.49 18.04 9.24
N ALA A 60 1.03 17.32 10.27
CA ALA A 60 1.89 16.37 10.98
C ALA A 60 2.36 15.22 10.08
N ILE A 61 1.47 14.64 9.27
CA ILE A 61 1.82 13.60 8.29
C ILE A 61 2.82 14.13 7.25
N GLN A 62 2.58 15.32 6.69
CA GLN A 62 3.50 15.95 5.74
C GLN A 62 4.89 16.13 6.38
N ASN A 63 4.95 16.69 7.59
CA ASN A 63 6.20 16.87 8.32
C ASN A 63 6.91 15.54 8.61
N GLU A 64 6.15 14.48 8.93
CA GLU A 64 6.72 13.15 9.17
C GLU A 64 7.25 12.50 7.88
N LEU A 65 6.54 12.64 6.76
CA LEU A 65 7.03 12.22 5.44
C LEU A 65 8.35 12.91 5.10
N MET A 66 8.39 14.24 5.23
CA MET A 66 9.62 15.00 4.97
C MET A 66 10.75 14.58 5.91
N GLN A 67 10.48 14.42 7.21
CA GLN A 67 11.48 13.97 8.16
C GLN A 67 12.04 12.58 7.83
N ASN A 68 11.18 11.64 7.40
CA ASN A 68 11.62 10.32 6.97
C ASN A 68 12.44 10.38 5.68
N PHE A 69 12.11 11.29 4.75
CA PHE A 69 12.92 11.58 3.56
C PHE A 69 14.34 12.04 3.97
N HIS A 70 14.48 13.08 4.79
CA HIS A 70 15.80 13.59 5.21
C HIS A 70 16.65 12.55 5.95
N LYS A 71 16.00 11.69 6.76
CA LYS A 71 16.66 10.63 7.54
C LYS A 71 16.94 9.35 6.73
N GLY A 72 16.54 9.28 5.45
CA GLY A 72 16.71 8.08 4.62
C GLY A 72 15.87 6.89 5.08
N LYS A 73 14.77 7.11 5.81
CA LYS A 73 13.92 6.06 6.39
C LYS A 73 12.90 5.55 5.36
N ARG A 74 13.37 4.80 4.36
CA ARG A 74 12.57 4.28 3.23
C ARG A 74 11.27 3.62 3.66
N ASP A 75 11.33 2.58 4.50
CA ASP A 75 10.15 1.75 4.77
C ASP A 75 9.06 2.53 5.53
N ARG A 76 9.47 3.40 6.46
CA ARG A 76 8.54 4.30 7.16
C ARG A 76 7.93 5.33 6.21
N PHE A 77 8.74 5.90 5.31
CA PHE A 77 8.26 6.82 4.30
C PHE A 77 7.22 6.16 3.39
N LEU A 78 7.54 5.00 2.81
CA LEU A 78 6.67 4.32 1.85
C LEU A 78 5.39 3.80 2.50
N LYS A 79 5.46 3.33 3.75
CA LYS A 79 4.27 2.98 4.54
C LYS A 79 3.35 4.20 4.68
N LEU A 80 3.88 5.32 5.17
CA LEU A 80 3.11 6.53 5.40
C LEU A 80 2.58 7.13 4.08
N TRP A 81 3.35 7.06 3.00
CA TRP A 81 2.93 7.45 1.64
C TRP A 81 1.72 6.62 1.17
N SER A 82 1.78 5.30 1.34
CA SER A 82 0.73 4.39 0.88
C SER A 82 -0.57 4.46 1.69
N GLU A 83 -0.47 4.79 2.97
CA GLU A 83 -1.58 4.90 3.92
C GLU A 83 -2.32 6.24 3.82
N ASN A 84 -1.61 7.32 3.49
CA ASN A 84 -2.18 8.69 3.54
C ASN A 84 -2.53 9.27 2.17
N LEU A 85 -2.05 8.68 1.07
CA LEU A 85 -2.48 9.07 -0.27
C LEU A 85 -3.68 8.24 -0.74
N ALA A 86 -4.67 8.92 -1.33
CA ALA A 86 -5.82 8.27 -1.93
C ALA A 86 -5.39 7.30 -3.05
N ALA A 87 -6.12 6.20 -3.20
CA ALA A 87 -5.80 5.18 -4.20
C ALA A 87 -5.83 5.72 -5.63
N SER A 88 -6.75 6.62 -5.94
CA SER A 88 -6.80 7.32 -7.23
C SER A 88 -5.52 8.09 -7.53
N VAL A 89 -4.95 8.77 -6.53
CA VAL A 89 -3.70 9.50 -6.69
C VAL A 89 -2.54 8.51 -6.84
N LYS A 90 -2.35 7.61 -5.88
CA LYS A 90 -1.16 6.73 -5.88
C LYS A 90 -1.09 5.78 -7.07
N ASP A 91 -2.24 5.32 -7.58
CA ASP A 91 -2.31 4.29 -8.62
C ASP A 91 -2.67 4.83 -10.01
N GLN A 92 -3.18 6.07 -10.13
CA GLN A 92 -3.58 6.63 -11.43
C GLN A 92 -2.87 7.94 -11.78
N ASP A 93 -2.48 8.77 -10.79
CA ASP A 93 -1.83 10.06 -11.07
C ASP A 93 -0.39 9.85 -11.61
N PRO A 94 -0.10 10.27 -12.86
CA PRO A 94 1.24 10.17 -13.43
C PRO A 94 2.28 10.95 -12.63
N VAL A 95 1.92 12.08 -12.03
CA VAL A 95 2.83 12.91 -11.21
C VAL A 95 3.23 12.14 -9.95
N ALA A 96 2.26 11.52 -9.28
CA ALA A 96 2.50 10.70 -8.10
C ALA A 96 3.42 9.51 -8.41
N LYS A 97 3.16 8.79 -9.51
CA LYS A 97 3.98 7.66 -9.95
C LYS A 97 5.42 8.07 -10.27
N LYS A 98 5.59 9.15 -11.01
CA LYS A 98 6.92 9.69 -11.34
C LYS A 98 7.69 10.09 -10.08
N LEU A 99 7.01 10.77 -9.15
CA LEU A 99 7.61 11.21 -7.90
C LEU A 99 7.97 10.02 -6.99
N GLU A 100 7.10 9.02 -6.87
CA GLU A 100 7.37 7.77 -6.15
C GLU A 100 8.61 7.06 -6.71
N PHE A 101 8.77 7.04 -8.04
CA PHE A 101 9.95 6.46 -8.69
C PHE A 101 11.24 7.22 -8.31
N TYR A 102 11.22 8.56 -8.40
CA TYR A 102 12.37 9.38 -7.99
C TYR A 102 12.72 9.26 -6.51
N VAL A 103 11.71 9.16 -5.64
CA VAL A 103 11.91 8.92 -4.21
C VAL A 103 12.52 7.53 -3.96
N ASN A 104 12.11 6.51 -4.70
CA ASN A 104 12.73 5.18 -4.63
C ASN A 104 14.19 5.20 -5.09
N ILE A 105 14.54 5.96 -6.14
CA ILE A 105 15.94 6.20 -6.54
C ILE A 105 16.71 6.86 -5.39
N TYR A 106 16.15 7.92 -4.79
CA TYR A 106 16.79 8.63 -3.68
C TYR A 106 17.12 7.69 -2.53
N PHE A 107 16.17 6.86 -2.10
CA PHE A 107 16.41 5.89 -1.04
C PHE A 107 17.42 4.81 -1.44
N ALA A 108 17.49 4.42 -2.71
CA ALA A 108 18.50 3.49 -3.22
C ALA A 108 19.92 4.07 -3.09
N VAL A 109 20.10 5.35 -3.46
CA VAL A 109 21.42 6.01 -3.45
C VAL A 109 21.80 6.62 -2.10
N TYR A 110 20.84 6.76 -1.16
CA TYR A 110 21.05 7.40 0.14
C TYR A 110 22.22 6.81 0.94
N PRO A 111 22.34 5.47 1.14
CA PRO A 111 23.45 4.90 1.89
C PRO A 111 24.82 5.16 1.24
N ILE A 112 24.86 5.22 -0.10
CA ILE A 112 26.08 5.47 -0.89
C ILE A 112 26.47 6.96 -0.81
N LYS A 113 25.50 7.88 -0.87
CA LYS A 113 25.74 9.34 -0.75
C LYS A 113 26.29 9.70 0.63
N PHE A 114 25.70 9.15 1.69
CA PHE A 114 26.04 9.46 3.08
C PHE A 114 26.97 8.45 3.76
N ALA A 115 27.65 7.60 2.98
CA ALA A 115 28.65 6.63 3.45
C ALA A 115 28.19 5.77 4.66
N ARG A 116 26.94 5.27 4.60
CA ARG A 116 26.35 4.42 5.67
C ARG A 116 26.91 2.99 5.70
N GLY A 117 27.66 2.59 4.68
CA GLY A 117 28.33 1.30 4.59
C GLY A 117 27.80 0.42 3.46
N GLN A 118 28.59 -0.57 3.04
CA GLN A 118 28.27 -1.41 1.89
C GLN A 118 27.01 -2.26 2.10
N ARG A 119 26.81 -2.81 3.30
CA ARG A 119 25.63 -3.65 3.61
C ARG A 119 24.32 -2.88 3.46
N ASP A 120 24.31 -1.61 3.86
CA ASP A 120 23.13 -0.74 3.73
C ASP A 120 22.90 -0.35 2.27
N ALA A 121 23.96 -0.11 1.51
CA ALA A 121 23.88 0.14 0.07
C ALA A 121 23.33 -1.07 -0.69
N ASP A 122 23.84 -2.27 -0.42
CA ASP A 122 23.39 -3.52 -1.05
C ASP A 122 21.92 -3.79 -0.73
N ARG A 123 21.50 -3.59 0.52
CA ARG A 123 20.09 -3.70 0.93
C ARG A 123 19.22 -2.71 0.16
N ALA A 124 19.61 -1.43 0.12
CA ALA A 124 18.83 -0.38 -0.54
C ALA A 124 18.71 -0.62 -2.06
N MET A 125 19.78 -1.09 -2.71
CA MET A 125 19.75 -1.48 -4.13
C MET A 125 18.90 -2.73 -4.37
N GLY A 126 18.95 -3.71 -3.47
CA GLY A 126 18.07 -4.88 -3.52
C GLY A 126 16.59 -4.51 -3.38
N ASP A 127 16.27 -3.58 -2.49
CA ASP A 127 14.91 -3.07 -2.30
C ASP A 127 14.43 -2.23 -3.49
N PHE A 128 15.32 -1.45 -4.10
CA PHE A 128 15.03 -0.73 -5.34
C PHE A 128 14.79 -1.70 -6.51
N LYS A 129 15.59 -2.77 -6.63
CA LYS A 129 15.38 -3.81 -7.62
C LYS A 129 13.99 -4.45 -7.51
N LYS A 130 13.57 -4.83 -6.29
CA LYS A 130 12.20 -5.37 -6.05
C LYS A 130 11.12 -4.37 -6.45
N TYR A 131 11.33 -3.08 -6.21
CA TYR A 131 10.40 -2.04 -6.64
C TYR A 131 10.30 -1.97 -8.18
N LEU A 132 11.42 -2.02 -8.90
CA LEU A 132 11.44 -2.03 -10.37
C LEU A 132 10.72 -3.25 -10.95
N GLU A 133 10.78 -4.40 -10.29
CA GLU A 133 10.11 -5.64 -10.68
C GLU A 133 8.60 -5.65 -10.35
N THR A 134 8.11 -4.69 -9.56
CA THR A 134 6.71 -4.62 -9.09
C THR A 134 6.05 -3.31 -9.50
N ARG A 135 5.83 -2.37 -8.56
CA ARG A 135 5.15 -1.08 -8.81
C ARG A 135 5.89 -0.21 -9.83
N GLY A 136 7.21 -0.29 -9.87
CA GLY A 136 8.05 0.46 -10.80
C GLY A 136 7.91 -0.02 -12.24
N ALA A 137 7.56 -1.28 -12.49
CA ALA A 137 7.62 -1.91 -13.81
C ALA A 137 6.81 -1.18 -14.88
N THR A 138 5.68 -0.54 -14.51
CA THR A 138 4.83 0.20 -15.46
C THR A 138 5.54 1.41 -16.07
N LEU A 139 6.57 1.94 -15.40
CA LEU A 139 7.34 3.10 -15.86
C LEU A 139 8.48 2.71 -16.81
N SER A 140 8.66 1.43 -17.12
CA SER A 140 9.67 0.94 -18.07
C SER A 140 9.44 1.47 -19.49
N GLN A 141 8.23 1.88 -19.83
CA GLN A 141 7.91 2.47 -21.12
C GLN A 141 8.24 3.98 -21.20
N THR A 142 8.65 4.59 -20.08
CA THR A 142 9.02 6.02 -20.05
C THR A 142 10.53 6.15 -20.27
N THR A 143 10.92 6.76 -21.38
CA THR A 143 12.33 6.90 -21.80
C THR A 143 13.20 7.60 -20.76
N GLU A 144 12.64 8.55 -20.03
CA GLU A 144 13.27 9.25 -18.89
C GLU A 144 13.77 8.29 -17.80
N PHE A 145 13.08 7.15 -17.58
CA PHE A 145 13.39 6.24 -16.48
C PHE A 145 14.20 5.02 -16.87
N LEU A 146 14.28 4.70 -18.17
CA LEU A 146 15.02 3.54 -18.68
C LEU A 146 16.44 3.43 -18.12
N PRO A 147 17.25 4.51 -18.02
CA PRO A 147 18.60 4.41 -17.49
C PRO A 147 18.66 3.89 -16.05
N TYR A 148 17.62 4.09 -15.25
CA TYR A 148 17.63 3.71 -13.83
C TYR A 148 17.28 2.23 -13.59
N TYR A 149 16.78 1.50 -14.59
CA TYR A 149 16.58 0.05 -14.48
C TYR A 149 17.89 -0.73 -14.37
N ALA A 150 18.99 -0.17 -14.88
CA ALA A 150 20.32 -0.71 -14.73
C ALA A 150 20.99 -0.34 -13.39
N LEU A 151 20.45 0.65 -12.66
CA LEU A 151 21.10 1.21 -11.47
C LEU A 151 21.45 0.16 -10.39
N PRO A 152 20.57 -0.81 -10.03
CA PRO A 152 20.91 -1.84 -9.04
C PRO A 152 22.09 -2.74 -9.44
N PHE A 153 22.43 -2.80 -10.72
CA PHE A 153 23.44 -3.68 -11.27
C PHE A 153 24.78 -2.98 -11.48
N VAL A 154 24.86 -1.68 -11.21
CA VAL A 154 26.05 -0.86 -11.44
C VAL A 154 26.92 -0.88 -10.17
N PRO A 155 28.11 -1.51 -10.18
CA PRO A 155 28.92 -1.69 -8.97
C PRO A 155 29.40 -0.37 -8.33
N ASN A 156 29.62 0.67 -9.14
CA ASN A 156 30.00 2.00 -8.67
C ASN A 156 29.08 3.07 -9.26
N ALA A 157 27.83 3.12 -8.78
CA ALA A 157 26.85 4.12 -9.22
C ALA A 157 27.34 5.56 -9.03
N LYS A 158 28.08 5.84 -7.95
CA LYS A 158 28.57 7.20 -7.61
C LYS A 158 29.60 7.73 -8.62
N GLY A 159 30.46 6.86 -9.14
CA GLY A 159 31.46 7.21 -10.16
C GLY A 159 30.94 7.17 -11.60
N HIS A 160 29.73 6.63 -11.82
CA HIS A 160 29.22 6.41 -13.16
C HIS A 160 28.67 7.72 -13.79
N PRO A 161 29.07 8.10 -15.02
CA PRO A 161 28.68 9.36 -15.63
C PRO A 161 27.17 9.59 -15.73
N SER A 162 26.40 8.52 -15.96
CA SER A 162 24.94 8.58 -16.09
C SER A 162 24.19 8.79 -14.76
N TYR A 163 24.84 8.55 -13.61
CA TYR A 163 24.18 8.59 -12.30
C TYR A 163 24.79 9.61 -11.35
N LYS A 164 25.92 10.24 -11.71
CA LYS A 164 26.61 11.24 -10.88
C LYS A 164 25.69 12.34 -10.34
N GLU A 165 24.69 12.74 -11.12
CA GLU A 165 23.73 13.78 -10.76
C GLU A 165 22.90 13.41 -9.54
N LEU A 166 22.53 12.12 -9.38
CA LEU A 166 21.76 11.60 -8.25
C LEU A 166 22.44 11.83 -6.90
N PHE A 167 23.77 12.02 -6.91
CA PHE A 167 24.58 12.24 -5.74
C PHE A 167 24.83 13.72 -5.42
N THR A 168 24.36 14.64 -6.27
CA THR A 168 24.51 16.08 -6.07
C THR A 168 23.50 16.62 -5.05
N ASP A 169 23.80 17.74 -4.40
CA ASP A 169 22.84 18.38 -3.50
C ASP A 169 21.73 19.11 -4.27
N THR A 170 22.02 19.56 -5.49
CA THR A 170 21.04 20.17 -6.39
C THR A 170 19.91 19.21 -6.70
N TRP A 171 20.23 17.97 -7.11
CA TRP A 171 19.22 16.96 -7.41
C TRP A 171 18.37 16.60 -6.18
N VAL A 172 19.00 16.46 -5.01
CA VAL A 172 18.29 16.15 -3.76
C VAL A 172 17.33 17.28 -3.38
N LYS A 173 17.78 18.55 -3.43
CA LYS A 173 16.93 19.71 -3.11
C LYS A 173 15.78 19.88 -4.10
N ASP A 174 16.02 19.62 -5.39
CA ASP A 174 14.97 19.67 -6.40
C ASP A 174 13.93 18.56 -6.19
N LEU A 175 14.36 17.34 -5.85
CA LEU A 175 13.45 16.27 -5.46
C LEU A 175 12.65 16.62 -4.19
N GLU A 176 13.32 17.16 -3.18
CA GLU A 176 12.70 17.61 -1.93
C GLU A 176 11.61 18.66 -2.18
N LEU A 177 11.91 19.69 -2.98
CA LEU A 177 10.95 20.75 -3.31
C LEU A 177 9.75 20.21 -4.09
N ARG A 178 9.98 19.32 -5.06
CA ARG A 178 8.90 18.66 -5.81
C ARG A 178 8.03 17.81 -4.90
N LEU A 179 8.64 17.07 -3.98
CA LEU A 179 7.94 16.25 -2.99
C LEU A 179 7.11 17.11 -2.05
N GLU A 180 7.68 18.15 -1.46
CA GLU A 180 6.98 19.06 -0.55
C GLU A 180 5.79 19.75 -1.24
N LYS A 181 6.00 20.24 -2.46
CA LYS A 181 4.94 20.86 -3.27
C LYS A 181 3.83 19.86 -3.58
N PHE A 182 4.20 18.63 -3.99
CA PHE A 182 3.23 17.57 -4.24
C PHE A 182 2.43 17.24 -2.99
N LEU A 183 3.09 16.97 -1.85
CA LEU A 183 2.39 16.68 -0.59
C LEU A 183 1.48 17.83 -0.18
N THR A 184 1.92 19.08 -0.35
CA THR A 184 1.08 20.26 -0.09
C THR A 184 -0.15 20.31 -1.00
N LEU A 185 -0.09 19.81 -2.24
CA LEU A 185 -1.22 19.83 -3.18
C LEU A 185 -2.12 18.61 -3.04
N THR A 186 -1.55 17.46 -2.68
CA THR A 186 -2.22 16.15 -2.69
C THR A 186 -2.76 15.79 -1.30
N LEU A 187 -2.07 16.20 -0.24
CA LEU A 187 -2.58 16.13 1.14
C LEU A 187 -3.43 17.35 1.49
N LYS A 188 -3.66 18.28 0.56
CA LYS A 188 -4.73 19.28 0.68
C LYS A 188 -6.05 18.53 0.65
N SER A 189 -6.56 18.30 1.86
CA SER A 189 -7.93 17.97 2.22
C SER A 189 -8.88 18.01 1.01
N THR A 190 -9.47 16.88 0.63
CA THR A 190 -10.93 16.93 0.44
C THR A 190 -11.45 17.42 1.79
N PRO A 191 -11.97 18.65 1.89
CA PRO A 191 -12.35 19.26 3.16
C PRO A 191 -13.47 18.43 3.78
N GLN A 192 -13.15 17.41 4.56
CA GLN A 192 -14.20 16.67 5.26
C GLN A 192 -14.75 17.61 6.34
N PRO A 193 -16.08 17.79 6.37
CA PRO A 193 -16.70 18.76 7.27
C PRO A 193 -16.46 18.33 8.71
N LYS A 194 -16.33 19.30 9.62
CA LYS A 194 -16.10 19.02 11.05
C LYS A 194 -17.11 18.05 11.65
N LEU A 195 -18.34 18.03 11.13
CA LEU A 195 -19.39 17.08 11.52
C LEU A 195 -18.98 15.61 11.28
N PHE A 196 -18.30 15.34 10.17
CA PHE A 196 -17.79 14.00 9.84
C PHE A 196 -16.69 13.58 10.84
N ASP A 197 -15.78 14.50 11.17
CA ASP A 197 -14.72 14.26 12.17
C ASP A 197 -15.31 13.91 13.54
N LEU A 198 -16.38 14.60 13.96
CA LEU A 198 -17.06 14.34 15.24
C LEU A 198 -17.74 12.97 15.25
N TYR A 199 -18.47 12.63 14.19
CA TYR A 199 -19.12 11.33 14.08
C TYR A 199 -18.10 10.18 14.12
N ARG A 200 -17.02 10.29 13.35
CA ARG A 200 -15.95 9.28 13.34
C ARG A 200 -15.19 9.23 14.67
N GLY A 201 -14.91 10.39 15.26
CA GLY A 201 -14.19 10.50 16.52
C GLY A 201 -14.93 9.81 17.68
N ASN A 202 -16.26 9.81 17.66
CA ASN A 202 -17.07 9.09 18.64
C ASN A 202 -17.10 7.57 18.41
N LYS A 203 -17.01 7.10 17.15
CA LYS A 203 -16.94 5.66 16.87
C LYS A 203 -15.67 4.99 17.39
N VAL A 204 -14.55 5.70 17.38
CA VAL A 204 -13.28 5.20 17.96
C VAL A 204 -13.36 5.11 19.50
N GLY A 205 -14.32 5.76 20.14
CA GLY A 205 -14.60 5.63 21.57
C GLY A 205 -15.56 4.51 21.96
N ASP A 206 -16.39 4.05 21.03
CA ASP A 206 -17.39 2.98 21.24
C ASP A 206 -16.99 1.63 20.59
N GLU A 207 -15.92 1.58 19.80
CA GLU A 207 -15.37 0.33 19.22
C GLU A 207 -14.19 -0.24 20.03
N ASN A 208 -14.20 -0.02 21.36
CA ASN A 208 -13.25 -0.63 22.30
C ASN A 208 -13.90 -1.65 23.25
N GLU A 209 -15.06 -2.20 22.89
CA GLU A 209 -15.49 -3.52 23.37
C GLU A 209 -16.04 -4.34 22.20
N GLN A 210 -15.32 -5.42 21.88
CA GLN A 210 -15.70 -6.53 20.99
C GLN A 210 -15.63 -6.34 19.46
N SER A 211 -14.40 -6.24 18.93
CA SER A 211 -14.02 -7.02 17.75
C SER A 211 -12.56 -7.46 17.84
N ASP A 212 -12.23 -8.10 18.96
CA ASP A 212 -11.03 -8.90 19.10
C ASP A 212 -11.45 -10.36 18.84
N VAL A 213 -11.69 -10.67 17.56
CA VAL A 213 -11.34 -12.01 17.06
C VAL A 213 -9.94 -11.80 16.54
N THR A 214 -8.95 -12.19 17.34
CA THR A 214 -7.56 -11.99 17.00
C THR A 214 -7.29 -12.67 15.65
N GLU A 215 -6.48 -12.03 14.81
CA GLU A 215 -5.95 -12.63 13.58
C GLU A 215 -5.39 -14.05 13.83
N GLU A 216 -4.95 -14.34 15.06
CA GLU A 216 -4.48 -15.65 15.50
C GLU A 216 -5.56 -16.73 15.50
N GLU A 217 -6.81 -16.46 15.90
CA GLU A 217 -7.90 -17.45 15.85
C GLU A 217 -8.29 -17.76 14.40
N MET A 218 -8.31 -16.74 13.54
CA MET A 218 -8.56 -16.89 12.11
C MET A 218 -7.41 -17.65 11.41
N ILE A 219 -6.16 -17.37 11.79
CA ILE A 219 -4.97 -18.07 11.30
C ILE A 219 -4.95 -19.52 11.80
N GLN A 220 -5.38 -19.80 13.04
CA GLN A 220 -5.50 -21.16 13.56
C GLN A 220 -6.59 -21.96 12.83
N GLU A 221 -7.72 -21.35 12.51
CA GLU A 221 -8.81 -21.99 11.77
C GLU A 221 -8.44 -22.24 10.29
N ILE A 222 -7.70 -21.31 9.68
CA ILE A 222 -7.09 -21.49 8.36
C ILE A 222 -6.01 -22.58 8.41
N HIS A 223 -5.16 -22.61 9.44
CA HIS A 223 -4.12 -23.62 9.59
C HIS A 223 -4.70 -25.02 9.83
N HIS A 224 -5.79 -25.13 10.60
CA HIS A 224 -6.52 -26.38 10.81
C HIS A 224 -7.20 -26.86 9.52
N SER A 225 -7.82 -25.94 8.77
CA SER A 225 -8.42 -26.24 7.45
C SER A 225 -7.37 -26.69 6.43
N VAL A 226 -6.20 -26.06 6.41
CA VAL A 226 -5.08 -26.44 5.53
C VAL A 226 -4.51 -27.81 5.91
N GLN A 227 -4.37 -28.13 7.20
CA GLN A 227 -3.93 -29.45 7.64
C GLN A 227 -4.94 -30.55 7.25
N HIS A 228 -6.24 -30.28 7.37
CA HIS A 228 -7.28 -31.23 6.97
C HIS A 228 -7.26 -31.50 5.46
N LEU A 229 -7.11 -30.46 4.63
CA LEU A 229 -6.96 -30.59 3.18
C LEU A 229 -5.70 -31.38 2.80
N HIS A 230 -4.60 -31.18 3.53
CA HIS A 230 -3.34 -31.90 3.29
C HIS A 230 -3.42 -33.40 3.64
N VAL A 231 -4.25 -33.78 4.62
CA VAL A 231 -4.54 -35.19 4.95
C VAL A 231 -5.43 -35.81 3.88
N GLN A 232 -6.48 -35.11 3.43
CA GLN A 232 -7.34 -35.58 2.34
C GLN A 232 -6.58 -35.77 1.02
N GLU A 233 -5.67 -34.85 0.66
CA GLU A 233 -4.83 -35.01 -0.54
C GLU A 233 -3.92 -36.24 -0.47
N LYS A 234 -3.37 -36.56 0.71
CA LYS A 234 -2.54 -37.75 0.89
C LYS A 234 -3.35 -39.04 0.80
N GLU A 235 -4.55 -39.05 1.35
CA GLU A 235 -5.45 -40.21 1.30
C GLU A 235 -5.90 -40.49 -0.15
N VAL A 236 -6.28 -39.44 -0.89
CA VAL A 236 -6.61 -39.53 -2.33
C VAL A 236 -5.40 -39.96 -3.16
N MET A 237 -4.19 -39.50 -2.83
CA MET A 237 -2.98 -39.92 -3.53
C MET A 237 -2.68 -41.41 -3.29
N GLU A 238 -2.92 -41.92 -2.10
CA GLU A 238 -2.64 -43.32 -1.75
C GLU A 238 -3.69 -44.28 -2.32
N GLU A 239 -4.96 -43.87 -2.36
CA GLU A 239 -6.01 -44.58 -3.11
C GLU A 239 -5.68 -44.64 -4.61
N ASN A 240 -5.21 -43.53 -5.20
CA ASN A 240 -4.80 -43.48 -6.60
C ASN A 240 -3.61 -44.40 -6.90
N LYS A 241 -2.60 -44.46 -6.01
CA LYS A 241 -1.48 -45.41 -6.15
C LYS A 241 -1.94 -46.85 -6.06
N ALA A 242 -2.82 -47.19 -5.12
CA ALA A 242 -3.40 -48.52 -5.01
C ALA A 242 -4.19 -48.90 -6.27
N HIS A 243 -4.91 -47.94 -6.88
CA HIS A 243 -5.65 -48.16 -8.12
C HIS A 243 -4.74 -48.36 -9.34
N ILE A 244 -3.61 -47.66 -9.42
CA ILE A 244 -2.60 -47.83 -10.48
C ILE A 244 -1.95 -49.22 -10.38
N ILE A 245 -1.53 -49.63 -9.18
CA ILE A 245 -0.91 -50.96 -8.96
C ILE A 245 -1.89 -52.09 -9.31
N ARG A 246 -3.18 -51.92 -8.99
CA ARG A 246 -4.23 -52.88 -9.35
C ARG A 246 -4.47 -52.97 -10.86
N ASN A 247 -4.31 -51.86 -11.59
CA ASN A 247 -4.43 -51.84 -13.05
C ASN A 247 -3.20 -52.42 -13.76
N GLU A 248 -1.98 -52.17 -13.25
CA GLU A 248 -0.74 -52.75 -13.80
C GLU A 248 -0.67 -54.28 -13.60
N SER A 249 -1.19 -54.78 -12.47
CA SER A 249 -1.31 -56.22 -12.20
C SER A 249 -2.26 -56.95 -13.17
N LYS A 250 -3.28 -56.25 -13.69
CA LYS A 250 -4.20 -56.76 -14.73
C LYS A 250 -3.58 -56.74 -16.14
N GLN A 251 -2.62 -55.87 -16.43
CA GLN A 251 -1.88 -55.88 -17.70
C GLN A 251 -0.74 -56.93 -17.73
N SER A 252 -0.11 -57.21 -16.58
CA SER A 252 0.93 -58.24 -16.48
C SER A 252 0.39 -59.68 -16.68
N THR A 253 -0.85 -59.93 -16.26
CA THR A 253 -1.54 -61.21 -16.50
C THR A 253 -1.89 -61.42 -17.99
N GLY A 254 -2.16 -60.36 -18.76
CA GLY A 254 -2.36 -60.44 -20.22
C GLY A 254 -1.09 -60.64 -21.06
N LYS A 255 0.11 -60.34 -20.52
CA LYS A 255 1.39 -60.55 -21.22
C LYS A 255 2.02 -61.94 -21.03
N ARG A 256 1.56 -62.74 -20.06
CA ARG A 256 2.05 -64.11 -19.89
C ARG A 256 1.55 -65.09 -20.96
N GLU A 257 0.51 -64.73 -21.72
CA GLU A 257 -0.02 -65.55 -22.82
C GLU A 257 0.72 -65.37 -24.15
N THR A 258 1.46 -64.26 -24.36
CA THR A 258 2.14 -63.98 -25.63
C THR A 258 3.60 -64.44 -25.70
N SER A 259 4.23 -64.84 -24.58
CA SER A 259 5.66 -65.20 -24.52
C SER A 259 5.98 -66.68 -24.78
N ARG A 260 5.00 -67.51 -25.22
CA ARG A 260 5.21 -68.96 -25.41
C ARG A 260 5.42 -69.43 -26.85
N LYS A 261 5.49 -68.54 -27.85
CA LYS A 261 5.74 -68.95 -29.25
C LYS A 261 7.11 -68.50 -29.77
N THR A 262 8.06 -69.43 -29.61
CA THR A 262 9.07 -69.85 -30.61
C THR A 262 10.14 -68.84 -31.06
N ARG A 263 11.43 -68.96 -30.67
CA ARG A 263 12.47 -69.88 -31.23
C ARG A 263 12.52 -69.78 -32.78
N ARG A 264 13.63 -69.57 -33.50
CA ARG A 264 15.06 -69.95 -33.33
C ARG A 264 15.88 -69.28 -34.50
N PRO A 265 17.21 -69.50 -34.67
CA PRO A 265 18.17 -68.60 -35.32
C PRO A 265 18.35 -68.95 -36.83
N THR A 266 19.21 -68.35 -37.66
CA THR A 266 20.68 -68.51 -37.65
C THR A 266 21.30 -67.86 -38.91
N ARG A 267 22.52 -67.32 -38.75
CA ARG A 267 23.73 -67.50 -39.59
C ARG A 267 23.89 -66.91 -41.02
N THR A 268 25.05 -66.25 -41.13
CA THR A 268 26.10 -66.35 -42.19
C THR A 268 26.18 -65.25 -43.26
N GLN A 269 27.14 -64.35 -43.02
CA GLN A 269 28.27 -63.89 -43.87
C GLN A 269 28.28 -64.04 -45.41
N ARG A 270 29.09 -63.11 -45.97
CA ARG A 270 29.85 -63.07 -47.25
C ARG A 270 29.13 -62.35 -48.40
N ILE A 271 29.75 -61.44 -49.16
CA ILE A 271 31.08 -60.79 -49.23
C ILE A 271 30.81 -59.32 -49.57
#